data_AF-A0A837HIJ3-F1
#
_entry.id   AF-A0A837HIJ3-F1
#
_cell.length_a   1.000
_cell.length_b   1.000
_cell.length_c   1.000
_cell.angle_alpha   90.00
_cell.angle_beta   90.00
_cell.angle_gamma   90.00
#
_symmetry.space_group_name_H-M   'P 1'
#
loop_
_entity.id
_entity.type
_entity.pdbx_description
1 polymer ?
#
loop_
_entity_poly.entity_id
_entity_poly.type
_entity_poly.pdbx_seq_one_letter_code
_entity_poly.pdbx_strand_id
1 'polypeptide(L)'
;MDKKPTKGEYLEVLLRSPRAVFSTKDVALLWGEEKEQTITSRLIKYVKAGKLIRVRRGIYAKDKNYDRFELATRIYTPSYISFETVLTRAGINFQYYDSIFVASYVTREIEISGQKISFIRMKDYVLSNTAGIEHAEACSIASKERAFLDRIYISKDYHFDHLDVLDWDKVFEILSIYHNKRMEKKVKEYFEHYKSTKI
;
A
#
# COMPACT_ATOMS: atom_id res chain seq x y z
N MET A 1 3.35 10.56 22.90
CA MET A 1 2.15 10.05 23.62
C MET A 1 2.70 9.22 24.76
N ASP A 2 2.92 9.86 25.92
CA ASP A 2 4.01 9.45 26.81
C ASP A 2 3.55 8.72 28.09
N LYS A 3 2.36 8.10 28.05
CA LYS A 3 1.91 7.22 29.14
C LYS A 3 1.22 5.98 28.58
N LYS A 4 1.68 4.81 29.04
CA LYS A 4 1.05 3.51 28.80
C LYS A 4 -0.42 3.56 29.24
N PRO A 5 -1.39 3.10 28.42
CA PRO A 5 -2.80 3.14 28.79
C PRO A 5 -3.06 2.36 30.08
N THR A 6 -3.95 2.88 30.90
CA THR A 6 -4.43 2.22 32.12
C THR A 6 -5.58 1.26 31.81
N LYS A 7 -6.01 0.49 32.81
CA LYS A 7 -7.02 -0.56 32.64
C LYS A 7 -8.37 0.06 32.26
N GLY A 8 -8.77 -0.12 31.00
CA GLY A 8 -10.01 0.42 30.42
C GLY A 8 -9.75 1.26 29.16
N GLU A 9 -8.58 1.91 29.09
CA GLU A 9 -8.24 2.88 28.03
C GLU A 9 -7.71 2.23 26.75
N TYR A 10 -7.21 0.99 26.82
CA TYR A 10 -6.60 0.29 25.69
C TYR A 10 -7.48 0.24 24.43
N LEU A 11 -8.79 0.02 24.61
CA LEU A 11 -9.72 0.01 23.48
C LEU A 11 -9.96 1.42 22.95
N GLU A 12 -10.16 2.41 23.82
CA GLU A 12 -10.35 3.81 23.42
C GLU A 12 -9.18 4.33 22.59
N VAL A 13 -7.94 3.95 22.91
CA VAL A 13 -6.76 4.32 22.11
C VAL A 13 -6.91 3.85 20.66
N LEU A 14 -7.41 2.63 20.44
CA LEU A 14 -7.66 2.14 19.09
C LEU A 14 -8.83 2.86 18.44
N LEU A 15 -9.94 3.06 19.17
CA LEU A 15 -11.15 3.70 18.64
C LEU A 15 -10.93 5.16 18.24
N ARG A 16 -10.14 5.92 19.01
CA ARG A 16 -9.79 7.32 18.75
C ARG A 16 -8.75 7.51 17.64
N SER A 17 -8.02 6.46 17.26
CA SER A 17 -7.10 6.52 16.12
C SER A 17 -7.88 6.78 14.83
N PRO A 18 -7.37 7.56 13.86
CA PRO A 18 -8.03 7.68 12.55
C PRO A 18 -8.00 6.37 11.75
N ARG A 19 -7.04 5.48 12.05
CA ARG A 19 -6.90 4.16 11.42
C ARG A 19 -8.05 3.24 11.81
N ALA A 20 -8.55 2.44 10.86
CA ALA A 20 -9.54 1.42 11.13
C ALA A 20 -8.91 0.03 11.28
N VAL A 21 -7.72 -0.20 10.70
CA VAL A 21 -7.03 -1.51 10.67
C VAL A 21 -5.71 -1.45 11.42
N PHE A 22 -5.50 -2.43 12.28
CA PHE A 22 -4.33 -2.53 13.15
C PHE A 22 -3.69 -3.91 13.07
N SER A 23 -2.38 -3.94 12.86
CA SER A 23 -1.56 -5.10 13.14
C SER A 23 -1.24 -5.20 14.63
N THR A 24 -0.86 -6.38 15.09
CA THR A 24 -0.33 -6.55 16.46
C THR A 24 0.86 -5.62 16.75
N LYS A 25 1.67 -5.29 15.74
CA LYS A 25 2.79 -4.35 15.87
C LYS A 25 2.32 -2.91 16.07
N ASP A 26 1.27 -2.46 15.38
CA ASP A 26 0.71 -1.13 15.61
C ASP A 26 0.12 -1.02 17.01
N VAL A 27 -0.60 -2.05 17.44
CA VAL A 27 -1.20 -2.11 18.77
C VAL A 27 -0.11 -2.09 19.84
N ALA A 28 1.00 -2.81 19.63
CA ALA A 28 2.16 -2.76 20.52
C ALA A 28 2.68 -1.33 20.71
N LEU A 29 2.85 -0.60 19.60
CA LEU A 29 3.29 0.78 19.60
C LEU A 29 2.28 1.72 20.29
N LEU A 30 1.00 1.62 19.93
CA LEU A 30 -0.07 2.45 20.50
C LEU A 30 -0.27 2.22 22.00
N TRP A 31 -0.03 1.00 22.48
CA TRP A 31 -0.22 0.64 23.88
C TRP A 31 1.07 0.75 24.71
N GLY A 32 2.23 0.99 24.11
CA GLY A 32 3.51 0.89 24.83
C GLY A 32 3.66 -0.45 25.54
N GLU A 33 3.27 -1.53 24.87
CA GLU A 33 3.33 -2.90 25.40
C GLU A 33 4.21 -3.74 24.49
N GLU A 34 5.21 -4.41 25.07
CA GLU A 34 6.14 -5.24 24.30
C GLU A 34 5.76 -6.72 24.36
N LYS A 35 5.00 -7.13 25.38
CA LYS A 35 4.59 -8.53 25.55
C LYS A 35 3.49 -8.90 24.56
N GLU A 36 3.88 -9.52 23.45
CA GLU A 36 2.96 -9.96 22.38
C GLU A 36 1.80 -10.83 22.90
N GLN A 37 2.06 -11.72 23.86
CA GLN A 37 1.02 -12.56 24.48
C GLN A 37 -0.06 -11.72 25.16
N THR A 38 0.34 -10.65 25.86
CA THR A 38 -0.59 -9.74 26.56
C THR A 38 -1.41 -8.95 25.55
N ILE A 39 -0.78 -8.43 24.49
CA ILE A 39 -1.45 -7.70 23.41
C ILE A 39 -2.49 -8.60 22.75
N THR A 40 -2.06 -9.78 22.31
CA THR A 40 -2.89 -10.75 21.62
C THR A 40 -4.07 -11.20 22.49
N SER A 41 -3.83 -11.46 23.77
CA SER A 41 -4.89 -11.82 24.72
C SER A 41 -5.94 -10.72 24.87
N ARG A 42 -5.53 -9.44 24.93
CA ARG A 42 -6.46 -8.30 25.00
C ARG A 42 -7.25 -8.14 23.70
N LEU A 43 -6.59 -8.21 22.55
CA LEU A 43 -7.25 -8.14 21.23
C LEU A 43 -8.28 -9.26 21.06
N ILE A 44 -7.93 -10.50 21.45
CA ILE A 44 -8.88 -11.62 21.42
C ILE A 44 -10.08 -11.36 22.34
N LYS A 45 -9.88 -10.78 23.53
CA LYS A 45 -11.01 -10.39 24.41
C LYS A 45 -11.91 -9.36 23.75
N TYR A 46 -11.38 -8.36 23.06
CA TYR A 46 -12.19 -7.37 22.34
C TYR A 46 -12.93 -7.98 21.15
N VAL A 47 -12.31 -8.91 20.42
CA VAL A 47 -12.98 -9.67 19.35
C VAL A 47 -14.12 -10.53 19.90
N LYS A 48 -13.89 -11.27 20.98
CA LYS A 48 -14.93 -12.07 21.65
C LYS A 48 -16.10 -11.21 22.16
N ALA A 49 -15.81 -9.98 22.58
CA ALA A 49 -16.81 -9.02 23.03
C ALA A 49 -17.50 -8.26 21.87
N GLY A 50 -17.18 -8.56 20.60
CA GLY A 50 -17.75 -7.87 19.44
C GLY A 50 -17.29 -6.42 19.25
N LYS A 51 -16.25 -5.98 19.97
CA LYS A 51 -15.74 -4.60 19.97
C LYS A 51 -14.71 -4.33 18.87
N LEU A 52 -14.13 -5.40 18.33
CA LEU A 52 -13.23 -5.41 17.17
C LEU A 52 -13.58 -6.63 16.35
N ILE A 53 -13.20 -6.63 15.08
CA ILE A 53 -13.20 -7.82 14.25
C ILE A 53 -11.77 -8.29 13.98
N ARG A 54 -11.58 -9.60 13.90
CA ARG A 54 -10.33 -10.17 13.42
C ARG A 54 -10.42 -10.38 11.92
N VAL A 55 -9.67 -9.59 11.15
CA VAL A 55 -9.68 -9.66 9.68
C VAL A 55 -8.78 -10.79 9.19
N ARG A 56 -7.61 -10.96 9.83
CA ARG A 56 -6.66 -12.04 9.57
C ARG A 56 -5.89 -12.35 10.86
N ARG A 57 -5.16 -13.47 10.92
CA ARG A 57 -4.18 -13.69 11.97
C ARG A 57 -3.24 -12.47 12.08
N GLY A 58 -3.24 -11.83 13.25
CA GLY A 58 -2.40 -10.67 13.55
C GLY A 58 -2.94 -9.32 13.08
N ILE A 59 -4.09 -9.29 12.40
CA ILE A 59 -4.71 -8.07 11.87
C ILE A 59 -6.16 -7.95 12.38
N TYR A 60 -6.49 -6.80 12.91
CA TYR A 60 -7.77 -6.49 13.54
C TYR A 60 -8.33 -5.19 12.94
N ALA A 61 -9.65 -5.06 12.91
CA ALA A 61 -10.31 -3.83 12.49
C ALA A 61 -11.40 -3.42 13.49
N LYS A 62 -11.77 -2.13 13.48
CA LYS A 62 -12.82 -1.59 14.35
C LYS A 62 -14.19 -2.21 14.05
N ASP A 63 -14.53 -2.27 12.78
CA ASP A 63 -15.79 -2.81 12.26
C ASP A 63 -15.56 -3.37 10.84
N LYS A 64 -16.63 -3.78 10.14
CA LYS A 64 -16.55 -4.40 8.80
C LYS A 64 -16.36 -3.39 7.64
N ASN A 65 -16.50 -2.09 7.89
CA ASN A 65 -16.48 -1.02 6.89
C ASN A 65 -15.09 -0.36 6.78
N TYR A 66 -14.02 -1.10 7.08
CA TYR A 66 -12.66 -0.60 6.90
C TYR A 66 -12.31 -0.40 5.42
N ASP A 67 -11.40 0.53 5.15
CA ASP A 67 -10.83 0.71 3.82
C ASP A 67 -9.98 -0.53 3.44
N ARG A 68 -10.27 -1.11 2.28
CA ARG A 68 -9.54 -2.27 1.75
C ARG A 68 -8.08 -1.92 1.45
N PHE A 69 -7.76 -0.67 1.14
CA PHE A 69 -6.40 -0.20 0.89
C PHE A 69 -5.59 -0.08 2.18
N GLU A 70 -6.23 0.40 3.25
CA GLU A 70 -5.66 0.38 4.59
C GLU A 70 -5.33 -1.07 5.00
N LEU A 71 -6.28 -2.00 4.81
CA LEU A 71 -6.02 -3.41 5.06
C LEU A 71 -4.83 -3.91 4.23
N ALA A 72 -4.82 -3.67 2.91
CA ALA A 72 -3.81 -4.20 1.99
C ALA A 72 -2.40 -3.73 2.37
N THR A 73 -2.23 -2.46 2.71
CA THR A 73 -0.93 -1.87 3.12
C THR A 73 -0.50 -2.25 4.54
N ARG A 74 -1.43 -2.76 5.37
CA ARG A 74 -1.12 -3.18 6.75
C ARG A 74 -0.65 -4.61 6.89
N ILE A 75 -0.94 -5.46 5.92
CA ILE A 75 -0.65 -6.89 6.00
C ILE A 75 0.86 -7.16 5.95
N TYR A 76 1.56 -6.50 5.01
CA TYR A 76 3.00 -6.60 4.84
C TYR A 76 3.58 -5.18 4.78
N THR A 77 4.01 -4.66 5.92
CA THR A 77 4.59 -3.31 6.06
C THR A 77 6.13 -3.39 6.15
N PRO A 78 6.88 -2.53 5.44
CA PRO A 78 6.43 -1.42 4.60
C PRO A 78 5.79 -1.87 3.27
N SER A 79 4.78 -1.13 2.82
CA SER A 79 4.15 -1.27 1.50
C SER A 79 3.31 -0.05 1.13
N TYR A 80 2.95 0.04 -0.15
CA TYR A 80 2.03 1.05 -0.68
C TYR A 80 1.22 0.48 -1.86
N ILE A 81 0.03 1.05 -2.10
CA ILE A 81 -0.81 0.72 -3.26
C ILE A 81 -0.15 1.25 -4.53
N SER A 82 -0.01 0.43 -5.56
CA SER A 82 0.64 0.80 -6.83
C SER A 82 0.06 0.00 -8.01
N PHE A 83 0.81 -0.05 -9.12
CA PHE A 83 0.54 -0.83 -10.33
C PHE A 83 -0.88 -0.63 -10.87
N GLU A 84 -1.56 -1.69 -11.32
CA GLU A 84 -2.87 -1.64 -11.97
C GLU A 84 -3.91 -0.95 -11.09
N THR A 85 -3.80 -1.03 -9.77
CA THR A 85 -4.72 -0.33 -8.87
C THR A 85 -4.71 1.18 -9.12
N VAL A 86 -3.51 1.75 -9.26
CA VAL A 86 -3.33 3.19 -9.49
C VAL A 86 -3.47 3.50 -10.97
N LEU A 87 -2.87 2.70 -11.85
CA LEU A 87 -2.89 2.91 -13.30
C LEU A 87 -4.32 2.90 -13.86
N THR A 88 -5.17 1.99 -13.40
CA THR A 88 -6.57 1.93 -13.84
C THR A 88 -7.38 3.11 -13.27
N ARG A 89 -7.16 3.46 -11.99
CA ARG A 89 -7.83 4.62 -11.37
C ARG A 89 -7.42 5.96 -12.00
N ALA A 90 -6.20 6.06 -12.50
CA ALA A 90 -5.69 7.23 -13.20
C ALA A 90 -6.09 7.28 -14.68
N GLY A 91 -6.76 6.25 -15.20
CA GLY A 91 -7.15 6.15 -16.61
C GLY A 91 -5.97 5.94 -17.56
N ILE A 92 -4.89 5.29 -17.10
CA ILE A 92 -3.73 4.89 -17.91
C ILE A 92 -3.95 3.53 -18.54
N ASN A 93 -4.53 2.60 -17.77
CA ASN A 93 -4.92 1.27 -18.24
C ASN A 93 -6.43 1.12 -18.19
N PHE A 94 -7.00 0.48 -19.20
CA PHE A 94 -8.45 0.23 -19.28
C PHE A 94 -8.82 -1.21 -18.92
N GLN A 95 -7.83 -2.10 -18.81
CA GLN A 95 -8.07 -3.46 -18.36
C GLN A 95 -8.60 -3.48 -16.92
N TYR A 96 -9.70 -4.20 -16.72
CA TYR A 96 -10.27 -4.42 -15.40
C TYR A 96 -9.49 -5.48 -14.61
N TYR A 97 -9.20 -5.18 -13.35
CA TYR A 97 -8.60 -6.11 -12.40
C TYR A 97 -9.38 -6.11 -11.08
N ASP A 98 -9.76 -7.31 -10.60
CA ASP A 98 -10.42 -7.49 -9.30
C ASP A 98 -9.45 -7.36 -8.10
N SER A 99 -8.14 -7.41 -8.37
CA SER A 99 -7.09 -7.45 -7.35
C SER A 99 -6.63 -6.04 -6.95
N ILE A 100 -6.36 -5.85 -5.67
CA ILE A 100 -5.56 -4.72 -5.17
C ILE A 100 -4.09 -5.08 -5.31
N PHE A 101 -3.36 -4.33 -6.12
CA PHE A 101 -1.92 -4.47 -6.31
C PHE A 101 -1.14 -3.57 -5.36
N VAL A 102 -0.17 -4.18 -4.68
CA VAL A 102 0.59 -3.57 -3.60
C VAL A 102 2.08 -3.80 -3.82
N ALA A 103 2.87 -2.73 -3.80
CA ALA A 103 4.32 -2.80 -3.74
C ALA A 103 4.75 -3.17 -2.31
N SER A 104 5.51 -4.25 -2.15
CA SER A 104 5.90 -4.78 -0.84
C SER A 104 7.29 -5.40 -0.88
N TYR A 105 7.77 -5.91 0.26
CA TYR A 105 9.00 -6.70 0.36
C TYR A 105 8.77 -8.19 0.07
N VAL A 106 7.54 -8.63 -0.22
CA VAL A 106 7.20 -10.03 -0.53
C VAL A 106 6.43 -10.15 -1.85
N THR A 107 6.56 -11.30 -2.50
CA THR A 107 5.69 -11.70 -3.61
C THR A 107 4.66 -12.70 -3.10
N ARG A 108 3.39 -12.31 -3.01
CA ARG A 108 2.30 -13.17 -2.50
C ARG A 108 0.96 -12.75 -3.08
N GLU A 109 0.07 -13.71 -3.27
CA GLU A 109 -1.34 -13.44 -3.51
C GLU A 109 -2.16 -14.02 -2.37
N ILE A 110 -3.15 -13.24 -1.92
CA ILE A 110 -4.07 -13.65 -0.86
C ILE A 110 -5.48 -13.14 -1.16
N GLU A 111 -6.46 -13.79 -0.56
CA GLU A 111 -7.85 -13.32 -0.57
C GLU A 111 -8.32 -13.14 0.87
N ILE A 112 -8.92 -11.99 1.17
CA ILE A 112 -9.47 -11.67 2.49
C ILE A 112 -10.86 -11.08 2.30
N SER A 113 -11.87 -11.72 2.88
CA SER A 113 -13.28 -11.28 2.79
C SER A 113 -13.72 -11.00 1.35
N GLY A 114 -13.34 -11.88 0.41
CA GLY A 114 -13.66 -11.74 -1.03
C GLY A 114 -12.81 -10.73 -1.80
N GLN A 115 -11.89 -10.01 -1.14
CA GLN A 115 -10.96 -9.11 -1.82
C GLN A 115 -9.64 -9.82 -2.13
N LYS A 116 -9.28 -9.92 -3.41
CA LYS A 116 -7.97 -10.37 -3.86
C LYS A 116 -6.93 -9.27 -3.68
N ILE A 117 -5.75 -9.63 -3.18
CA ILE A 117 -4.62 -8.71 -2.97
C ILE A 117 -3.37 -9.37 -3.53
N SER A 118 -2.71 -8.70 -4.48
CA SER A 118 -1.45 -9.15 -5.08
C SER A 118 -0.31 -8.26 -4.59
N PHE A 119 0.60 -8.87 -3.84
CA PHE A 119 1.82 -8.23 -3.36
C PHE A 119 2.95 -8.51 -4.33
N ILE A 120 3.58 -7.45 -4.81
CA ILE A 120 4.70 -7.51 -5.75
C ILE A 120 5.95 -7.04 -5.01
N ARG A 121 6.99 -7.88 -5.03
CA ARG A 121 8.25 -7.57 -4.36
C ARG A 121 9.03 -6.48 -5.08
N MET A 122 9.31 -5.40 -4.35
CA MET A 122 10.22 -4.32 -4.73
C MET A 122 11.54 -4.46 -3.95
N LYS A 123 12.61 -3.85 -4.45
CA LYS A 123 13.86 -3.72 -3.69
C LYS A 123 13.68 -2.71 -2.57
N ASP A 124 14.37 -2.92 -1.46
CA ASP A 124 14.22 -2.12 -0.24
C ASP A 124 14.46 -0.63 -0.48
N TYR A 125 15.45 -0.25 -1.28
CA TYR A 125 15.74 1.16 -1.60
C TYR A 125 14.64 1.84 -2.43
N VAL A 126 13.85 1.08 -3.19
CA VAL A 126 12.68 1.59 -3.90
C VAL A 126 11.50 1.70 -2.94
N LEU A 127 11.31 0.69 -2.09
CA LEU A 127 10.20 0.58 -1.13
C LEU A 127 10.28 1.63 -0.01
N SER A 128 11.48 2.04 0.39
CA SER A 128 11.72 3.05 1.43
C SER A 128 11.73 4.50 0.90
N ASN A 129 11.72 4.70 -0.42
CA ASN A 129 11.74 6.04 -1.01
C ASN A 129 10.31 6.59 -1.19
N THR A 130 10.07 7.76 -0.62
CA THR A 130 8.76 8.41 -0.56
C THR A 130 8.40 9.24 -1.79
N ALA A 131 9.29 9.43 -2.77
CA ALA A 131 8.98 10.24 -3.94
C ALA A 131 7.86 9.59 -4.77
N GLY A 132 6.85 10.40 -5.09
CA GLY A 132 5.62 9.92 -5.74
C GLY A 132 4.79 8.99 -4.86
N ILE A 133 4.95 9.01 -3.53
CA ILE A 133 4.07 8.32 -2.59
C ILE A 133 3.25 9.35 -1.83
N GLU A 134 1.94 9.26 -1.96
CA GLU A 134 0.96 10.03 -1.21
C GLU A 134 0.55 9.26 0.03
N HIS A 135 0.57 9.93 1.18
CA HIS A 135 0.09 9.37 2.43
C HIS A 135 -1.33 9.89 2.70
N ALA A 136 -2.32 9.18 2.16
CA ALA A 136 -3.72 9.36 2.57
C ALA A 136 -3.87 8.81 4.00
N GLU A 137 -4.75 9.42 4.82
CA GLU A 137 -4.81 9.32 6.29
C GLU A 137 -4.48 7.96 6.93
N ALA A 138 -4.83 6.85 6.27
CA ALA A 138 -4.57 5.50 6.76
C ALA A 138 -3.70 4.59 5.85
N CYS A 139 -3.40 4.98 4.61
CA CYS A 139 -2.61 4.15 3.68
C CYS A 139 -1.70 4.96 2.74
N SER A 140 -0.60 4.34 2.32
CA SER A 140 0.32 4.90 1.34
C SER A 140 -0.09 4.46 -0.07
N ILE A 141 -0.18 5.40 -1.01
CA ILE A 141 -0.59 5.17 -2.39
C ILE A 141 0.43 5.84 -3.33
N ALA A 142 0.84 5.16 -4.39
CA ALA A 142 1.69 5.75 -5.41
C ALA A 142 0.92 6.78 -6.24
N SER A 143 1.60 7.86 -6.65
CA SER A 143 1.14 8.71 -7.75
C SER A 143 1.09 7.88 -9.04
N LYS A 144 0.35 8.37 -10.04
CA LYS A 144 0.26 7.70 -11.34
C LYS A 144 1.63 7.56 -12.01
N GLU A 145 2.53 8.54 -11.87
CA GLU A 145 3.90 8.50 -12.36
C GLU A 145 4.72 7.42 -11.64
N ARG A 146 4.59 7.34 -10.32
CA ARG A 146 5.28 6.32 -9.53
C ARG A 146 4.78 4.91 -9.87
N ALA A 147 3.47 4.73 -10.03
CA ALA A 147 2.88 3.45 -10.42
C ALA A 147 3.28 3.01 -11.84
N PHE A 148 3.38 3.96 -12.77
CA PHE A 148 3.91 3.73 -14.12
C PHE A 148 5.36 3.21 -14.05
N LEU A 149 6.22 3.87 -13.28
CA LEU A 149 7.60 3.47 -13.10
C LEU A 149 7.73 2.11 -12.38
N ASP A 150 6.94 1.87 -11.32
CA ASP A 150 6.92 0.57 -10.63
C ASP A 150 6.56 -0.57 -11.58
N ARG A 151 5.59 -0.35 -12.48
CA ARG A 151 5.19 -1.35 -13.47
C ARG A 151 6.34 -1.66 -14.45
N ILE A 152 7.02 -0.65 -14.99
CA ILE A 152 8.18 -0.84 -15.87
C ILE A 152 9.35 -1.51 -15.13
N TYR A 153 9.54 -1.18 -13.85
CA TYR A 153 10.60 -1.77 -13.05
C TYR A 153 10.44 -3.29 -12.90
N ILE A 154 9.20 -3.74 -12.71
CA ILE A 154 8.86 -5.16 -12.54
C ILE A 154 8.76 -5.89 -13.88
N SER A 155 8.18 -5.26 -14.89
CA SER A 155 7.88 -5.87 -16.18
C SER A 155 8.72 -5.21 -17.28
N LYS A 156 9.58 -6.00 -17.93
CA LYS A 156 10.47 -5.53 -19.01
C LYS A 156 9.71 -4.93 -20.20
N ASP A 157 8.55 -5.51 -20.51
CA ASP A 157 7.66 -5.06 -21.56
C ASP A 157 6.25 -4.99 -21.01
N TYR A 158 5.59 -3.86 -21.24
CA TYR A 158 4.23 -3.59 -20.79
C TYR A 158 3.55 -2.64 -21.78
N HIS A 159 2.25 -2.80 -22.00
CA HIS A 159 1.47 -1.88 -22.82
C HIS A 159 0.66 -0.97 -21.91
N PHE A 160 0.73 0.34 -22.15
CA PHE A 160 -0.09 1.34 -21.48
C PHE A 160 -1.02 1.96 -22.52
N ASP A 161 -2.31 2.08 -22.19
CA ASP A 161 -3.33 2.50 -23.14
C ASP A 161 -3.33 4.03 -23.33
N HIS A 162 -3.08 4.79 -22.25
CA HIS A 162 -3.22 6.25 -22.26
C HIS A 162 -2.15 6.95 -21.41
N LEU A 163 -1.10 7.43 -22.08
CA LEU A 163 0.04 8.10 -21.42
C LEU A 163 -0.14 9.61 -21.25
N ASP A 164 -1.16 10.21 -21.86
CA ASP A 164 -1.36 11.67 -21.87
C ASP A 164 -1.67 12.28 -20.51
N VAL A 165 -2.14 11.45 -19.57
CA VAL A 165 -2.41 11.88 -18.20
C VAL A 165 -1.15 11.96 -17.35
N LEU A 166 0.00 11.46 -17.82
CA LEU A 166 1.25 11.50 -17.06
C LEU A 166 1.89 12.89 -17.10
N ASP A 167 2.39 13.32 -15.96
CA ASP A 167 3.34 14.42 -15.86
C ASP A 167 4.76 13.88 -16.07
N TRP A 168 5.28 14.06 -17.29
CA TRP A 168 6.58 13.50 -17.67
C TRP A 168 7.76 14.10 -16.92
N ASP A 169 7.67 15.36 -16.48
CA ASP A 169 8.74 15.97 -15.68
C ASP A 169 8.86 15.24 -14.34
N LYS A 170 7.72 14.93 -13.69
CA LYS A 170 7.67 14.09 -12.48
C LYS A 170 8.13 12.66 -12.73
N VAL A 171 7.79 12.07 -13.89
CA VAL A 171 8.29 10.73 -14.26
C VAL A 171 9.82 10.72 -14.25
N PHE A 172 10.47 11.69 -14.88
CA PHE A 172 11.93 11.75 -14.94
C PHE A 172 12.57 12.10 -13.59
N GLU A 173 11.92 12.90 -12.75
CA GLU A 173 12.36 13.17 -11.38
C GLU A 173 12.42 11.89 -10.54
N ILE A 174 11.33 11.11 -10.53
CA ILE A 174 11.18 9.88 -9.74
C ILE A 174 12.03 8.72 -10.28
N LEU A 175 12.23 8.64 -11.59
CA LEU A 175 12.97 7.56 -12.27
C LEU A 175 14.35 7.27 -11.67
N SER A 176 15.04 8.30 -11.16
CA SER A 176 16.36 8.20 -10.56
C SER A 176 16.46 7.19 -9.41
N ILE A 177 15.36 6.95 -8.69
CA ILE A 177 15.26 6.08 -7.52
C ILE A 177 15.54 4.61 -7.86
N TYR A 178 15.24 4.19 -9.08
CA TYR A 178 15.32 2.78 -9.46
C TYR A 178 16.75 2.33 -9.74
N HIS A 179 17.67 3.28 -10.00
CA HIS A 179 19.08 3.05 -10.35
C HIS A 179 19.24 1.99 -11.45
N ASN A 180 18.46 2.10 -12.52
CA ASN A 180 18.35 1.08 -13.56
C ASN A 180 18.41 1.70 -14.96
N LYS A 181 19.61 1.68 -15.57
CA LYS A 181 19.88 2.20 -16.92
C LYS A 181 18.98 1.59 -18.01
N ARG A 182 18.62 0.31 -17.87
CA ARG A 182 17.72 -0.35 -18.83
C ARG A 182 16.31 0.24 -18.74
N MET A 183 15.82 0.44 -17.51
CA MET A 183 14.53 1.08 -17.26
C MET A 183 14.54 2.53 -17.75
N GLU A 184 15.60 3.28 -17.53
CA GLU A 184 15.75 4.65 -18.05
C GLU A 184 15.61 4.70 -19.57
N LYS A 185 16.25 3.75 -20.28
CA LYS A 185 16.10 3.63 -21.73
C LYS A 185 14.65 3.35 -22.12
N LYS A 186 13.99 2.41 -21.44
CA LYS A 186 12.59 2.04 -21.72
C LYS A 186 11.62 3.19 -21.46
N VAL A 187 11.83 3.98 -20.41
CA VAL A 187 11.01 5.16 -20.12
C VAL A 187 11.17 6.22 -21.21
N LYS A 188 12.39 6.43 -21.72
CA LYS A 188 12.62 7.32 -22.87
C LYS A 188 11.91 6.81 -24.13
N GLU A 189 11.90 5.50 -24.39
CA GLU A 189 11.15 4.93 -25.51
C GLU A 189 9.65 5.23 -25.41
N TYR A 190 9.03 5.08 -24.22
CA TYR A 190 7.63 5.48 -24.02
C TYR A 190 7.41 6.99 -24.20
N PHE A 191 8.33 7.83 -23.73
CA PHE A 191 8.22 9.28 -23.86
C PHE A 191 8.29 9.74 -25.32
N GLU A 192 9.19 9.17 -26.11
CA GLU A 192 9.31 9.51 -27.53
C GLU A 192 8.08 9.02 -28.33
N HIS A 193 7.56 7.82 -28.02
CA HIS A 193 6.30 7.35 -28.61
C HIS A 193 5.12 8.26 -28.25
N TYR A 194 5.04 8.70 -26.98
CA TYR A 194 4.04 9.67 -26.53
C TYR A 194 4.12 10.97 -27.34
N LYS A 195 5.31 11.53 -27.53
CA LYS A 195 5.51 12.75 -28.33
C LYS A 195 5.11 12.56 -29.79
N SER A 196 5.48 11.45 -30.42
CA SER A 196 5.14 11.21 -31.82
C SER A 196 3.64 11.06 -32.08
N THR A 197 2.87 10.71 -31.05
CA THR A 197 1.41 10.55 -31.15
C THR A 197 0.65 11.88 -30.91
N LYS A 198 1.35 12.93 -30.45
CA LYS A 198 0.79 14.26 -30.19
C LYS A 198 1.11 15.32 -31.26
N ILE A 199 1.88 14.95 -32.28
CA ILE A 199 2.14 15.75 -33.49
C ILE A 199 1.10 15.37 -34.54
#